data_AF-A0A0Q7YV34-F1
#
_entry.id   AF-A0A0Q7YV34-F1
#
_cell.length_a   1.000
_cell.length_b   1.000
_cell.length_c   1.000
_cell.angle_alpha   90.00
_cell.angle_beta   90.00
_cell.angle_gamma   90.00
#
_symmetry.space_group_name_H-M   'P 1'
#
loop_
_entity.id
_entity.type
_entity.pdbx_description
1 polymer ?
#
loop_
_entity_poly.entity_id
_entity_poly.type
_entity_poly.pdbx_seq_one_letter_code
_entity_poly.pdbx_strand_id
1 'polypeptide(L)'
;MAREAPAATTPLWRDRSAWLFALLAVGAIVAVLYASSLGGPARYSVHLPPVAPPASTVPEVLPMELAPIAEDDARAANAKIPLVTKGFVAARPFVYAGDADNRGRARDCLAAAMLYEAGDDNKGQRSVGQVIINRVRHPAFPKSICGVVFQGSERVTGCQFTFTCDGALARRYSDAAWTRAQVNAEIILSGGTDPSVGLATHYHTDWVRPYWSDSLEKIAVVDTHLFFRWPGYWGTPGAFRGNVAGVEAPIAKMAALSPLHMAGLPAELAATEVDPAAGEPRVTGAAVPGQVVSGGRETITITLDRKATPESFVTLALRLCGTREYCKFMGWTNPVLKPESEAMSDTQRAGMTFSYLRDDKAGFEKALWNCSEYKRDDVRQCMKR
;
A
#
# COMPACT_ATOMS: atom_id res chain seq x y z
N MET A 1 107.03 -19.32 -13.79
CA MET A 1 106.79 -18.64 -12.49
C MET A 1 105.97 -17.40 -12.77
N ALA A 2 104.66 -17.45 -12.54
CA ALA A 2 103.79 -16.27 -12.57
C ALA A 2 103.18 -16.12 -11.17
N ARG A 3 103.32 -14.92 -10.59
CA ARG A 3 102.81 -14.53 -9.27
C ARG A 3 101.33 -14.16 -9.39
N GLU A 4 100.47 -14.75 -8.56
CA GLU A 4 99.12 -14.24 -8.27
C GLU A 4 99.17 -13.19 -7.16
N ALA A 5 98.36 -12.14 -7.30
CA ALA A 5 98.09 -11.13 -6.27
C ALA A 5 96.76 -11.44 -5.55
N PRO A 6 96.59 -11.08 -4.27
CA PRO A 6 95.37 -11.42 -3.52
C PRO A 6 94.24 -10.43 -3.79
N ALA A 7 93.02 -10.95 -3.90
CA ALA A 7 91.78 -10.18 -4.02
C ALA A 7 91.31 -9.66 -2.65
N ALA A 8 90.95 -8.38 -2.59
CA ALA A 8 90.41 -7.71 -1.42
C ALA A 8 88.94 -8.09 -1.18
N THR A 9 88.61 -8.49 0.06
CA THR A 9 87.25 -8.68 0.54
C THR A 9 86.68 -7.34 1.05
N THR A 10 85.51 -6.95 0.55
CA THR A 10 84.74 -5.81 1.08
C THR A 10 83.66 -6.31 2.05
N PRO A 11 83.41 -5.61 3.18
CA PRO A 11 82.57 -6.12 4.24
C PRO A 11 81.07 -5.88 3.98
N LEU A 12 80.27 -6.88 4.37
CA LEU A 12 78.83 -7.07 4.12
C LEU A 12 77.89 -6.11 4.89
N TRP A 13 78.35 -4.90 5.26
CA TRP A 13 77.64 -4.01 6.18
C TRP A 13 77.28 -2.63 5.59
N ARG A 14 76.85 -2.58 4.32
CA ARG A 14 76.38 -1.31 3.73
C ARG A 14 75.24 -1.43 2.72
N ASP A 15 74.35 -2.41 2.86
CA ASP A 15 73.11 -2.43 2.08
C ASP A 15 71.92 -1.96 2.92
N ARG A 16 71.83 -0.65 3.12
CA ARG A 16 70.62 0.02 3.63
C ARG A 16 69.40 -0.33 2.76
N SER A 17 69.64 -0.63 1.49
CA SER A 17 68.69 -1.14 0.51
C SER A 17 68.07 -2.47 0.94
N ALA A 18 68.88 -3.43 1.41
CA ALA A 18 68.40 -4.75 1.84
C ALA A 18 67.49 -4.66 3.07
N TRP A 19 67.82 -3.76 4.00
CA TRP A 19 66.98 -3.48 5.17
C TRP A 19 65.66 -2.80 4.80
N LEU A 20 65.67 -1.91 3.81
CA LEU A 20 64.45 -1.28 3.30
C LEU A 20 63.52 -2.31 2.64
N PHE A 21 64.07 -3.22 1.84
CA PHE A 21 63.30 -4.30 1.23
C PHE A 21 62.70 -5.24 2.28
N ALA A 22 63.47 -5.60 3.31
CA ALA A 22 62.96 -6.44 4.39
C ALA A 22 61.81 -5.77 5.16
N LEU A 23 61.92 -4.47 5.46
CA LEU A 23 60.86 -3.72 6.15
C LEU A 23 59.60 -3.57 5.30
N LEU A 24 59.75 -3.32 4.00
CA LEU A 24 58.61 -3.26 3.07
C LEU A 24 57.92 -4.63 2.93
N ALA A 25 58.68 -5.72 2.87
CA ALA A 25 58.13 -7.07 2.82
C ALA A 25 57.35 -7.42 4.10
N VAL A 26 57.90 -7.10 5.27
CA VAL A 26 57.20 -7.29 6.54
C VAL A 26 55.94 -6.42 6.62
N GLY A 27 56.02 -5.15 6.20
CA GLY A 27 54.86 -4.26 6.15
C GLY A 27 53.74 -4.78 5.25
N ALA A 28 54.07 -5.33 4.08
CA ALA A 28 53.11 -5.95 3.17
C ALA A 28 52.46 -7.20 3.78
N ILE A 29 53.25 -8.06 4.43
CA ILE A 29 52.74 -9.27 5.11
C ILE A 29 51.78 -8.87 6.24
N VAL A 30 52.16 -7.90 7.07
CA VAL A 30 51.31 -7.40 8.17
C VAL A 30 50.02 -6.79 7.62
N ALA A 31 50.08 -6.03 6.52
CA ALA A 31 48.89 -5.46 5.88
C ALA A 31 47.96 -6.54 5.33
N VAL A 32 48.50 -7.60 4.70
CA VAL A 32 47.71 -8.73 4.22
C VAL A 32 47.10 -9.52 5.37
N LEU A 33 47.85 -9.76 6.45
CA LEU A 33 47.34 -10.44 7.64
C LEU A 33 46.27 -9.62 8.35
N TYR A 34 46.44 -8.29 8.44
CA TYR A 34 45.45 -7.39 9.01
C TYR A 34 44.17 -7.35 8.16
N ALA A 35 44.29 -7.19 6.85
CA ALA A 35 43.16 -7.25 5.91
C ALA A 35 42.44 -8.61 5.97
N SER A 36 43.20 -9.69 6.13
CA SER A 36 42.66 -11.05 6.26
C SER A 36 42.03 -11.30 7.63
N SER A 37 42.46 -10.60 8.69
CA SER A 37 41.86 -10.68 10.03
C SER A 37 40.57 -9.86 10.15
N LEU A 38 40.40 -8.83 9.32
CA LEU A 38 39.15 -8.07 9.19
C LEU A 38 38.09 -8.87 8.42
N GLY A 39 38.51 -9.77 7.53
CA GLY A 39 37.67 -10.81 6.95
C GLY A 39 37.53 -12.00 7.90
N GLY A 40 36.69 -11.87 8.93
CA GLY A 40 36.35 -13.00 9.80
C GLY A 40 35.97 -14.24 8.98
N PRO A 41 36.24 -15.47 9.45
CA PRO A 41 35.97 -16.68 8.67
C PRO A 41 34.54 -16.62 8.18
N ALA A 42 34.36 -16.69 6.86
CA ALA A 42 33.05 -16.84 6.25
C ALA A 42 32.47 -18.12 6.86
N ARG A 43 31.65 -17.94 7.91
CA ARG A 43 30.84 -19.02 8.44
C ARG A 43 29.94 -19.40 7.28
N TYR A 44 30.32 -20.46 6.57
CA TYR A 44 29.39 -21.21 5.75
C TYR A 44 28.33 -21.72 6.71
N SER A 45 27.35 -20.88 7.01
CA SER A 45 26.09 -21.29 7.59
C SER A 45 25.51 -22.26 6.56
N VAL A 46 25.68 -23.55 6.83
CA VAL A 46 24.96 -24.60 6.11
C VAL A 46 23.49 -24.26 6.30
N HIS A 47 22.88 -23.69 5.26
CA HIS A 47 21.46 -23.37 5.28
C HIS A 47 20.74 -24.71 5.15
N LEU A 48 20.34 -25.26 6.30
CA LEU A 48 19.53 -26.47 6.32
C LEU A 48 18.22 -26.15 5.60
N PRO A 49 17.76 -27.01 4.68
CA PRO A 49 16.48 -26.80 4.03
C PRO A 49 15.39 -26.72 5.09
N PRO A 50 14.41 -25.82 4.95
CA PRO A 50 13.40 -25.63 5.96
C PRO A 50 12.58 -26.91 6.18
N VAL A 51 12.32 -27.23 7.45
CA VAL A 51 11.65 -28.47 7.83
C VAL A 51 10.15 -28.33 7.63
N ALA A 52 9.59 -29.23 6.81
CA ALA A 52 8.16 -29.25 6.54
C ALA A 52 7.36 -29.72 7.77
N PRO A 53 6.33 -28.97 8.20
CA PRO A 53 5.34 -29.47 9.16
C PRO A 53 4.67 -30.74 8.62
N PRO A 54 4.25 -31.67 9.50
CA PRO A 54 3.52 -32.85 9.07
C PRO A 54 2.20 -32.46 8.38
N ALA A 55 1.78 -33.25 7.38
CA ALA A 55 0.58 -32.98 6.60
C ALA A 55 -0.73 -33.02 7.43
N SER A 56 -0.69 -33.59 8.64
CA SER A 56 -1.83 -33.64 9.57
C SER A 56 -2.02 -32.36 10.37
N THR A 57 -1.03 -31.46 10.42
CA THR A 57 -1.07 -30.24 11.23
C THR A 57 -0.95 -29.03 10.31
N VAL A 58 -2.02 -28.23 10.25
CA VAL A 58 -2.01 -26.98 9.48
C VAL A 58 -0.95 -26.04 10.07
N PRO A 59 0.00 -25.53 9.28
CA PRO A 59 1.03 -24.64 9.80
C PRO A 59 0.43 -23.33 10.29
N GLU A 60 0.97 -22.84 11.40
CA GLU A 60 0.68 -21.50 11.89
C GLU A 60 1.31 -20.45 10.97
N VAL A 61 0.55 -19.40 10.63
CA VAL A 61 1.07 -18.27 9.86
C VAL A 61 1.78 -17.32 10.82
N LEU A 62 3.09 -17.20 10.68
CA LEU A 62 3.91 -16.32 11.52
C LEU A 62 3.65 -14.84 11.19
N PRO A 63 3.67 -13.94 12.18
CA PRO A 63 3.53 -12.50 11.95
C PRO A 63 4.69 -11.95 11.13
N MET A 64 4.46 -10.84 10.43
CA MET A 64 5.49 -10.12 9.68
C MET A 64 6.35 -9.27 10.63
N GLU A 65 7.21 -9.94 11.39
CA GLU A 65 8.21 -9.31 12.24
C GLU A 65 9.55 -9.25 11.50
N LEU A 66 10.07 -8.05 11.30
CA LEU A 66 11.28 -7.79 10.54
C LEU A 66 12.51 -7.87 11.45
N ALA A 67 13.58 -8.51 10.97
CA ALA A 67 14.87 -8.46 11.63
C ALA A 67 15.40 -7.00 11.62
N PRO A 68 16.01 -6.52 12.73
CA PRO A 68 16.55 -5.17 12.82
C PRO A 68 17.91 -5.07 12.10
N ILE A 69 17.89 -5.16 10.78
CA ILE A 69 19.08 -5.10 9.92
C ILE A 69 18.95 -3.94 8.93
N ALA A 70 20.08 -3.40 8.47
CA ALA A 70 20.09 -2.37 7.43
C ALA A 70 19.61 -2.93 6.08
N GLU A 71 19.06 -2.07 5.22
CA GLU A 71 18.52 -2.48 3.92
C GLU A 71 19.56 -3.17 3.03
N ASP A 72 20.79 -2.66 2.98
CA ASP A 72 21.87 -3.26 2.19
C ASP A 72 22.27 -4.65 2.72
N ASP A 73 22.28 -4.82 4.04
CA ASP A 73 22.51 -6.12 4.68
C ASP A 73 21.35 -7.09 4.39
N ALA A 74 20.10 -6.59 4.38
CA ALA A 74 18.93 -7.37 4.01
C ALA A 74 19.02 -7.86 2.57
N ARG A 75 19.37 -6.98 1.63
CA ARG A 75 19.59 -7.34 0.22
C ARG A 75 20.67 -8.40 0.09
N ALA A 76 21.82 -8.20 0.74
CA ALA A 76 22.93 -9.14 0.71
C ALA A 76 22.56 -10.50 1.33
N ALA A 77 21.76 -10.53 2.40
CA ALA A 77 21.31 -11.77 3.02
C ALA A 77 20.26 -12.49 2.16
N ASN A 78 19.29 -11.76 1.60
CA ASN A 78 18.22 -12.30 0.77
C ASN A 78 18.74 -12.86 -0.57
N ALA A 79 19.81 -12.26 -1.12
CA ALA A 79 20.50 -12.75 -2.30
C ALA A 79 21.14 -14.13 -2.09
N LYS A 80 21.52 -14.48 -0.84
CA LYS A 80 22.12 -15.77 -0.50
C LYS A 80 21.10 -16.90 -0.40
N ILE A 81 19.81 -16.60 -0.23
CA ILE A 81 18.76 -17.62 -0.20
C ILE A 81 18.65 -18.23 -1.61
N PRO A 82 18.78 -19.55 -1.79
CA PRO A 82 18.69 -20.16 -3.12
C PRO A 82 17.27 -20.12 -3.67
N LEU A 83 17.14 -19.98 -4.99
CA LEU A 83 15.86 -20.11 -5.69
C LEU A 83 15.53 -21.59 -5.92
N VAL A 84 14.40 -22.05 -5.41
CA VAL A 84 13.92 -23.43 -5.55
C VAL A 84 13.04 -23.52 -6.80
N THR A 85 13.57 -24.13 -7.86
CA THR A 85 12.83 -24.39 -9.10
C THR A 85 12.21 -25.79 -9.15
N LYS A 86 12.70 -26.73 -8.33
CA LYS A 86 12.20 -28.10 -8.29
C LYS A 86 10.76 -28.13 -7.75
N GLY A 87 9.88 -28.81 -8.49
CA GLY A 87 8.47 -28.93 -8.11
C GLY A 87 7.73 -27.60 -8.14
N PHE A 88 8.23 -26.60 -8.88
CA PHE A 88 7.49 -25.38 -9.16
C PHE A 88 6.25 -25.73 -9.99
N VAL A 89 5.08 -25.25 -9.57
CA VAL A 89 3.80 -25.50 -10.23
C VAL A 89 3.04 -24.20 -10.29
N ALA A 90 2.52 -23.85 -11.47
CA ALA A 90 1.64 -22.71 -11.63
C ALA A 90 0.32 -22.92 -10.87
N ALA A 91 -0.22 -21.85 -10.29
CA ALA A 91 -1.53 -21.91 -9.67
C ALA A 91 -2.62 -22.25 -10.70
N ARG A 92 -3.62 -23.03 -10.29
CA ARG A 92 -4.80 -23.29 -11.12
C ARG A 92 -5.68 -22.03 -11.20
N PRO A 93 -6.38 -21.80 -12.33
CA PRO A 93 -7.37 -20.73 -12.43
C PRO A 93 -8.34 -20.70 -11.25
N PHE A 94 -8.71 -19.49 -10.84
CA PHE A 94 -9.65 -19.22 -9.77
C PHE A 94 -10.82 -18.40 -10.31
N VAL A 95 -12.04 -18.94 -10.19
CA VAL A 95 -13.26 -18.21 -10.55
C VAL A 95 -14.02 -17.95 -9.26
N TYR A 96 -14.27 -16.67 -8.97
CA TYR A 96 -15.03 -16.28 -7.80
C TYR A 96 -16.51 -16.63 -7.98
N ALA A 97 -17.07 -17.38 -7.02
CA ALA A 97 -18.41 -17.97 -7.12
C ALA A 97 -19.51 -17.21 -6.34
N GLY A 98 -19.19 -16.09 -5.69
CA GLY A 98 -20.18 -15.26 -4.99
C GLY A 98 -21.03 -14.40 -5.93
N ASP A 99 -22.13 -13.87 -5.39
CA ASP A 99 -23.02 -12.94 -6.09
C ASP A 99 -22.34 -11.59 -6.45
N ALA A 100 -23.07 -10.70 -7.11
CA ALA A 100 -22.55 -9.42 -7.60
C ALA A 100 -21.96 -8.53 -6.49
N ASP A 101 -22.64 -8.44 -5.33
CA ASP A 101 -22.20 -7.60 -4.21
C ASP A 101 -20.93 -8.18 -3.56
N ASN A 102 -20.92 -9.48 -3.33
CA ASN A 102 -19.77 -10.18 -2.79
C ASN A 102 -18.58 -10.13 -3.76
N ARG A 103 -18.82 -10.27 -5.07
CA ARG A 103 -17.78 -10.11 -6.10
C ARG A 103 -17.22 -8.70 -6.13
N GLY A 104 -18.08 -7.69 -6.01
CA GLY A 104 -17.65 -6.29 -5.94
C GLY A 104 -16.78 -6.02 -4.72
N ARG A 105 -17.16 -6.50 -3.53
CA ARG A 105 -16.32 -6.41 -2.31
C ARG A 105 -15.00 -7.16 -2.44
N ALA A 106 -15.02 -8.37 -3.01
CA ALA A 106 -13.81 -9.15 -3.28
C ALA A 106 -12.86 -8.39 -4.21
N ARG A 107 -13.39 -7.82 -5.30
CA ARG A 107 -12.64 -7.02 -6.27
C ARG A 107 -11.98 -5.83 -5.57
N ASP A 108 -12.71 -5.12 -4.73
CA ASP A 108 -12.21 -3.91 -4.09
C ASP A 108 -11.15 -4.21 -3.02
N CYS A 109 -11.32 -5.25 -2.21
CA CYS A 109 -10.28 -5.72 -1.28
C CYS A 109 -9.02 -6.19 -2.02
N LEU A 110 -9.18 -6.95 -3.11
CA LEU A 110 -8.06 -7.42 -3.92
C LEU A 110 -7.33 -6.24 -4.59
N ALA A 111 -8.08 -5.30 -5.18
CA ALA A 111 -7.55 -4.10 -5.81
C ALA A 111 -6.76 -3.23 -4.83
N ALA A 112 -7.28 -3.03 -3.61
CA ALA A 112 -6.57 -2.30 -2.57
C ALA A 112 -5.25 -2.98 -2.23
N ALA A 113 -5.26 -4.29 -1.94
CA ALA A 113 -4.04 -5.00 -1.60
C ALA A 113 -3.00 -4.88 -2.73
N MET A 114 -3.39 -5.12 -3.98
CA MET A 114 -2.47 -5.01 -5.11
C MET A 114 -1.90 -3.59 -5.26
N LEU A 115 -2.75 -2.56 -5.16
CA LEU A 115 -2.33 -1.17 -5.36
C LEU A 115 -1.45 -0.63 -4.23
N TYR A 116 -1.77 -0.96 -2.97
CA TYR A 116 -0.98 -0.49 -1.83
C TYR A 116 0.34 -1.26 -1.67
N GLU A 117 0.42 -2.50 -2.16
CA GLU A 117 1.63 -3.33 -2.06
C GLU A 117 2.56 -3.14 -3.27
N ALA A 118 2.01 -3.00 -4.48
CA ALA A 118 2.80 -2.93 -5.71
C ALA A 118 2.72 -1.59 -6.45
N GLY A 119 1.92 -0.63 -5.97
CA GLY A 119 1.67 0.61 -6.69
C GLY A 119 0.91 0.38 -8.00
N ASP A 120 1.02 1.32 -8.94
CA ASP A 120 0.39 1.26 -10.27
C ASP A 120 1.22 0.43 -11.28
N ASP A 121 1.84 -0.66 -10.83
CA ASP A 121 2.57 -1.61 -11.67
C ASP A 121 1.76 -2.89 -11.92
N ASN A 122 1.39 -3.14 -13.17
CA ASN A 122 0.58 -4.29 -13.55
C ASN A 122 1.22 -5.63 -13.18
N LYS A 123 2.55 -5.75 -13.30
CA LYS A 123 3.25 -7.01 -13.04
C LYS A 123 3.22 -7.35 -11.55
N GLY A 124 3.66 -6.42 -10.70
CA GLY A 124 3.63 -6.56 -9.25
C GLY A 124 2.22 -6.76 -8.71
N GLN A 125 1.22 -6.02 -9.22
CA GLN A 125 -0.17 -6.19 -8.81
C GLN A 125 -0.66 -7.63 -9.06
N ARG A 126 -0.40 -8.20 -10.24
CA ARG A 126 -0.81 -9.58 -10.55
C ARG A 126 -0.13 -10.61 -9.65
N SER A 127 1.15 -10.42 -9.34
CA SER A 127 1.90 -11.29 -8.45
C SER A 127 1.34 -11.26 -7.01
N VAL A 128 1.07 -10.07 -6.46
CA VAL A 128 0.43 -9.91 -5.14
C VAL A 128 -0.98 -10.53 -5.14
N GLY A 129 -1.78 -10.25 -6.17
CA GLY A 129 -3.12 -10.79 -6.31
C GLY A 129 -3.13 -12.33 -6.36
N GLN A 130 -2.18 -12.94 -7.07
CA GLN A 130 -2.03 -14.40 -7.11
C GLN A 130 -1.69 -14.99 -5.73
N VAL A 131 -0.85 -14.33 -4.93
CA VAL A 131 -0.55 -14.75 -3.55
C VAL A 131 -1.82 -14.71 -2.69
N ILE A 132 -2.65 -13.67 -2.82
CA ILE A 132 -3.91 -13.58 -2.08
C ILE A 132 -4.84 -14.74 -2.44
N ILE A 133 -5.00 -15.04 -3.74
CA ILE A 133 -5.82 -16.18 -4.17
C ILE A 133 -5.25 -17.51 -3.66
N ASN A 134 -3.93 -17.68 -3.67
CA ASN A 134 -3.26 -18.85 -3.11
C ASN A 134 -3.56 -19.00 -1.61
N ARG A 135 -3.51 -17.91 -0.85
CA ARG A 135 -3.87 -17.89 0.58
C ARG A 135 -5.31 -18.33 0.80
N VAL A 136 -6.28 -17.73 0.10
CA VAL A 136 -7.70 -18.08 0.27
C VAL A 136 -7.93 -19.59 0.08
N ARG A 137 -7.23 -20.21 -0.88
CA ARG A 137 -7.30 -21.65 -1.18
C ARG A 137 -6.54 -22.55 -0.21
N HIS A 138 -5.64 -22.00 0.61
CA HIS A 138 -4.78 -22.75 1.52
C HIS A 138 -5.36 -22.77 2.94
N PRO A 139 -5.47 -23.94 3.62
CA PRO A 139 -6.21 -24.08 4.89
C PRO A 139 -5.70 -23.19 6.04
N ALA A 140 -4.44 -22.78 6.03
CA ALA A 140 -3.87 -21.88 7.04
C ALA A 140 -4.39 -20.43 7.02
N PHE A 141 -5.17 -20.04 6.00
CA PHE A 141 -5.63 -18.65 5.84
C PHE A 141 -7.16 -18.54 5.79
N PRO A 142 -7.71 -17.33 6.07
CA PRO A 142 -9.13 -17.02 5.91
C PRO A 142 -9.70 -17.41 4.54
N LYS A 143 -11.01 -17.69 4.50
CA LYS A 143 -11.72 -18.23 3.32
C LYS A 143 -12.46 -17.21 2.49
N SER A 144 -12.19 -15.93 2.72
CA SER A 144 -12.66 -14.80 1.93
C SER A 144 -11.48 -13.90 1.57
N ILE A 145 -11.58 -13.20 0.45
CA ILE A 145 -10.51 -12.34 -0.07
C ILE A 145 -10.30 -11.15 0.87
N CYS A 146 -11.37 -10.49 1.29
CA CYS A 146 -11.29 -9.42 2.29
C CYS A 146 -10.76 -9.96 3.63
N GLY A 147 -11.13 -11.19 4.01
CA GLY A 147 -10.62 -11.82 5.23
C GLY A 147 -9.11 -12.03 5.20
N VAL A 148 -8.54 -12.41 4.05
CA VAL A 148 -7.08 -12.52 3.87
C VAL A 148 -6.41 -11.15 3.87
N VAL A 149 -6.96 -10.18 3.15
CA VAL A 149 -6.38 -8.83 3.02
C VAL A 149 -6.36 -8.09 4.35
N PHE A 150 -7.44 -8.19 5.14
CA PHE A 150 -7.57 -7.50 6.43
C PHE A 150 -7.23 -8.39 7.63
N GLN A 151 -6.59 -9.54 7.41
CA GLN A 151 -6.21 -10.46 8.47
C GLN A 151 -5.30 -9.78 9.49
N GLY A 152 -5.74 -9.78 10.76
CA GLY A 152 -5.00 -9.18 11.86
C GLY A 152 -5.10 -7.66 11.94
N SER A 153 -5.89 -7.01 11.08
CA SER A 153 -6.02 -5.56 11.06
C SER A 153 -6.73 -4.96 12.29
N GLU A 154 -7.36 -5.83 13.07
CA GLU A 154 -7.98 -5.58 14.37
C GLU A 154 -7.04 -5.84 15.57
N ARG A 155 -5.85 -6.40 15.34
CA ARG A 155 -4.92 -6.84 16.39
C ARG A 155 -3.82 -5.80 16.63
N VAL A 156 -3.36 -5.74 17.87
CA VAL A 156 -2.19 -4.92 18.26
C VAL A 156 -0.87 -5.57 17.81
N THR A 157 -0.86 -6.89 17.60
CA THR A 157 0.31 -7.71 17.30
C THR A 157 0.80 -7.61 15.85
N GLY A 158 0.21 -6.73 15.04
CA GLY A 158 0.60 -6.53 13.64
C GLY A 158 -0.36 -7.16 12.63
N CYS A 159 -0.22 -6.72 11.38
CA CYS A 159 -1.17 -6.95 10.31
C CYS A 159 -0.52 -7.67 9.14
N GLN A 160 -1.28 -8.54 8.47
CA GLN A 160 -0.73 -9.34 7.37
C GLN A 160 -0.30 -8.46 6.18
N PHE A 161 -1.04 -7.38 5.92
CA PHE A 161 -0.70 -6.34 4.96
C PHE A 161 -0.59 -5.03 5.72
N THR A 162 0.57 -4.36 5.66
CA THR A 162 0.88 -3.20 6.51
C THR A 162 -0.05 -2.03 6.26
N PHE A 163 -0.48 -1.84 5.00
CA PHE A 163 -1.37 -0.74 4.60
C PHE A 163 -2.70 -0.72 5.36
N THR A 164 -3.10 -1.86 5.93
CA THR A 164 -4.34 -2.00 6.70
C THR A 164 -4.24 -1.43 8.12
N CYS A 165 -3.04 -1.06 8.57
CA CYS A 165 -2.75 -0.69 9.96
C CYS A 165 -1.81 0.51 10.13
N ASP A 166 -0.96 0.79 9.13
CA ASP A 166 -0.04 1.94 9.14
C ASP A 166 -0.71 3.28 8.75
N GLY A 167 -2.02 3.26 8.48
CA GLY A 167 -2.78 4.43 8.04
C GLY A 167 -2.65 4.75 6.55
N ALA A 168 -1.97 3.92 5.75
CA ALA A 168 -1.79 4.14 4.32
C ALA A 168 -3.12 4.29 3.56
N LEU A 169 -4.20 3.66 4.02
CA LEU A 169 -5.55 3.85 3.45
C LEU A 169 -6.05 5.31 3.47
N ALA A 170 -5.47 6.19 4.29
CA ALA A 170 -5.75 7.62 4.25
C ALA A 170 -5.12 8.32 3.02
N ARG A 171 -4.04 7.75 2.46
CA ARG A 171 -3.41 8.22 1.23
C ARG A 171 -4.20 7.70 0.03
N ARG A 172 -4.93 8.59 -0.64
CA ARG A 172 -5.70 8.22 -1.84
C ARG A 172 -4.80 8.22 -3.09
N TYR A 173 -4.76 7.09 -3.78
CA TYR A 173 -4.22 7.01 -5.15
C TYR A 173 -5.15 7.72 -6.15
N SER A 174 -4.65 7.99 -7.36
CA SER A 174 -5.50 8.57 -8.41
C SER A 174 -6.65 7.61 -8.77
N ASP A 175 -7.80 8.16 -9.15
CA ASP A 175 -8.96 7.34 -9.55
C ASP A 175 -8.63 6.44 -10.75
N ALA A 176 -7.70 6.87 -11.62
CA ALA A 176 -7.21 6.07 -12.75
C ALA A 176 -6.40 4.84 -12.27
N ALA A 177 -5.52 5.01 -11.28
CA ALA A 177 -4.75 3.90 -10.70
C ALA A 177 -5.66 2.92 -9.95
N TRP A 178 -6.64 3.45 -9.20
CA TRP A 178 -7.66 2.64 -8.55
C TRP A 178 -8.48 1.81 -9.56
N THR A 179 -8.95 2.45 -10.64
CA THR A 179 -9.72 1.77 -11.70
C THR A 179 -8.90 0.67 -12.36
N ARG A 180 -7.61 0.90 -12.67
CA ARG A 180 -6.73 -0.14 -13.22
C ARG A 180 -6.53 -1.30 -12.26
N ALA A 181 -6.34 -1.03 -10.97
CA ALA A 181 -6.24 -2.07 -9.95
C ALA A 181 -7.53 -2.90 -9.85
N GLN A 182 -8.71 -2.27 -9.97
CA GLN A 182 -9.99 -2.98 -10.04
C GLN A 182 -10.12 -3.86 -11.29
N VAL A 183 -9.65 -3.41 -12.45
CA VAL A 183 -9.62 -4.21 -13.68
C VAL A 183 -8.71 -5.43 -13.51
N ASN A 184 -7.53 -5.25 -12.93
CA ASN A 184 -6.60 -6.35 -12.64
C ASN A 184 -7.21 -7.35 -11.65
N ALA A 185 -7.93 -6.86 -10.64
CA ALA A 185 -8.64 -7.70 -9.68
C ALA A 185 -9.70 -8.54 -10.39
N GLU A 186 -10.49 -7.92 -11.27
CA GLU A 186 -11.55 -8.60 -12.02
C GLU A 186 -11.01 -9.71 -12.92
N ILE A 187 -9.86 -9.49 -13.57
CA ILE A 187 -9.16 -10.50 -14.37
C ILE A 187 -8.83 -11.73 -13.50
N ILE A 188 -8.27 -11.51 -12.30
CA ILE A 188 -7.92 -12.58 -11.38
C ILE A 188 -9.16 -13.32 -10.87
N LEU A 189 -10.23 -12.60 -10.51
CA LEU A 189 -11.51 -13.17 -10.07
C LEU A 189 -12.23 -13.97 -11.19
N SER A 190 -11.83 -13.77 -12.44
CA SER A 190 -12.38 -14.42 -13.64
C SER A 190 -11.53 -15.58 -14.15
N GLY A 191 -10.52 -16.02 -13.40
CA GLY A 191 -9.65 -17.14 -13.78
C GLY A 191 -8.27 -16.74 -14.28
N GLY A 192 -7.95 -15.44 -14.32
CA GLY A 192 -6.61 -14.96 -14.61
C GLY A 192 -5.61 -15.44 -13.56
N THR A 193 -4.46 -15.93 -14.01
CA THR A 193 -3.38 -16.40 -13.14
C THR A 193 -2.10 -15.65 -13.41
N ASP A 194 -1.22 -15.58 -12.41
CA ASP A 194 0.18 -15.22 -12.59
C ASP A 194 1.07 -16.46 -12.39
N PRO A 195 1.50 -17.12 -13.48
CA PRO A 195 2.31 -18.32 -13.37
C PRO A 195 3.71 -18.04 -12.81
N SER A 196 4.18 -16.79 -12.81
CA SER A 196 5.55 -16.45 -12.38
C SER A 196 5.78 -16.66 -10.88
N VAL A 197 4.73 -16.61 -10.07
CA VAL A 197 4.81 -16.79 -8.61
C VAL A 197 4.27 -18.12 -8.10
N GLY A 198 3.77 -18.98 -9.00
CA GLY A 198 3.34 -20.34 -8.67
C GLY A 198 2.37 -20.42 -7.48
N LEU A 199 2.72 -21.25 -6.49
CA LEU A 199 1.94 -21.47 -5.25
C LEU A 199 2.45 -20.62 -4.07
N ALA A 200 3.08 -19.47 -4.34
CA ALA A 200 3.55 -18.58 -3.28
C ALA A 200 2.40 -18.16 -2.35
N THR A 201 2.68 -18.18 -1.04
CA THR A 201 1.77 -17.71 0.01
C THR A 201 2.38 -16.60 0.85
N HIS A 202 3.67 -16.31 0.65
CA HIS A 202 4.40 -15.28 1.35
C HIS A 202 5.25 -14.52 0.35
N TYR A 203 5.44 -13.24 0.61
CA TYR A 203 6.43 -12.43 -0.11
C TYR A 203 6.93 -11.33 0.81
N HIS A 204 8.08 -10.77 0.46
CA HIS A 204 8.59 -9.53 1.01
C HIS A 204 9.49 -8.85 -0.01
N THR A 205 9.79 -7.58 0.19
CA THR A 205 10.77 -6.86 -0.65
C THR A 205 12.20 -7.27 -0.28
N ASP A 206 13.13 -7.16 -1.22
CA ASP A 206 14.51 -7.60 -1.04
C ASP A 206 15.31 -6.75 -0.04
N TRP A 207 14.82 -5.57 0.33
CA TRP A 207 15.40 -4.69 1.36
C TRP A 207 14.86 -4.91 2.78
N VAL A 208 13.97 -5.89 3.00
CA VAL A 208 13.55 -6.30 4.34
C VAL A 208 13.80 -7.79 4.56
N ARG A 209 13.88 -8.22 5.83
CA ARG A 209 14.12 -9.63 6.17
C ARG A 209 13.22 -10.09 7.31
N PRO A 210 12.03 -10.62 7.00
CA PRO A 210 11.19 -11.28 7.98
C PRO A 210 11.88 -12.51 8.60
N TYR A 211 11.63 -12.77 9.88
CA TYR A 211 12.21 -13.95 10.56
C TYR A 211 11.81 -15.28 9.93
N TRP A 212 10.61 -15.34 9.33
CA TRP A 212 10.11 -16.54 8.68
C TRP A 212 10.78 -16.85 7.33
N SER A 213 11.51 -15.93 6.70
CA SER A 213 12.07 -16.12 5.36
C SER A 213 13.04 -17.31 5.28
N ASP A 214 13.78 -17.59 6.36
CA ASP A 214 14.69 -18.73 6.46
C ASP A 214 13.95 -20.07 6.66
N SER A 215 12.66 -20.03 7.01
CA SER A 215 11.81 -21.20 7.23
C SER A 215 10.97 -21.61 6.02
N LEU A 216 11.10 -20.90 4.89
CA LEU A 216 10.32 -21.11 3.68
C LEU A 216 11.21 -21.30 2.45
N GLU A 217 10.64 -21.85 1.38
CA GLU A 217 11.34 -22.00 0.11
C GLU A 217 11.11 -20.76 -0.77
N LYS A 218 12.17 -20.04 -1.13
CA LYS A 218 12.10 -18.97 -2.14
C LYS A 218 11.88 -19.60 -3.51
N ILE A 219 10.78 -19.27 -4.19
CA ILE A 219 10.39 -19.90 -5.46
C ILE A 219 10.30 -18.95 -6.64
N ALA A 220 10.20 -17.64 -6.40
CA ALA A 220 10.19 -16.66 -7.47
C ALA A 220 10.75 -15.31 -7.01
N VAL A 221 11.18 -14.52 -7.98
CA VAL A 221 11.59 -13.12 -7.80
C VAL A 221 10.90 -12.31 -8.89
N VAL A 222 10.11 -11.31 -8.49
CA VAL A 222 9.44 -10.38 -9.40
C VAL A 222 9.85 -8.97 -9.01
N ASP A 223 10.74 -8.40 -9.82
CA ASP A 223 11.36 -7.11 -9.56
C ASP A 223 12.05 -7.15 -8.19
N THR A 224 11.58 -6.39 -7.21
CA THR A 224 12.15 -6.36 -5.86
C THR A 224 11.44 -7.30 -4.88
N HIS A 225 10.36 -7.96 -5.30
CA HIS A 225 9.59 -8.86 -4.46
C HIS A 225 10.14 -10.30 -4.55
N LEU A 226 10.39 -10.89 -3.39
CA LEU A 226 10.83 -12.26 -3.23
C LEU A 226 9.64 -13.10 -2.75
N PHE A 227 9.31 -14.17 -3.47
CA PHE A 227 8.13 -14.99 -3.22
C PHE A 227 8.50 -16.35 -2.65
N PHE A 228 7.74 -16.79 -1.65
CA PHE A 228 8.02 -17.98 -0.87
C PHE A 228 6.80 -18.89 -0.76
N ARG A 229 7.07 -20.19 -0.66
CA ARG A 229 6.09 -21.22 -0.32
C ARG A 229 6.54 -22.04 0.89
N TRP A 230 5.59 -22.73 1.50
CA TRP A 230 5.89 -23.74 2.52
C TRP A 230 6.72 -24.88 1.94
N PRO A 231 7.69 -25.43 2.69
CA PRO A 231 8.33 -26.69 2.34
C PRO A 231 7.35 -27.87 2.43
N GLY A 232 7.64 -28.94 1.70
CA GLY A 232 6.88 -30.20 1.75
C GLY A 232 5.42 -30.08 1.29
N TYR A 233 4.52 -30.86 1.88
CA TYR A 233 3.11 -31.00 1.44
C TYR A 233 2.38 -29.65 1.31
N TRP A 234 2.58 -28.75 2.29
CA TRP A 234 1.91 -27.45 2.36
C TRP A 234 2.27 -26.50 1.22
N GLY A 235 3.37 -26.75 0.50
CA GLY A 235 3.77 -26.03 -0.72
C GLY A 235 3.31 -26.68 -2.02
N THR A 236 2.62 -27.82 -1.96
CA THR A 236 2.20 -28.58 -3.15
C THR A 236 0.75 -28.30 -3.52
N PRO A 237 0.31 -28.58 -4.77
CA PRO A 237 -1.08 -28.43 -5.19
C PRO A 237 -2.12 -29.16 -4.31
N GLY A 238 -1.72 -30.17 -3.53
CA GLY A 238 -2.58 -30.87 -2.59
C GLY A 238 -3.17 -29.96 -1.50
N ALA A 239 -2.40 -28.98 -1.04
CA ALA A 239 -2.80 -28.06 0.03
C ALA A 239 -3.72 -26.91 -0.44
N PHE A 240 -3.80 -26.64 -1.74
CA PHE A 240 -4.55 -25.51 -2.32
C PHE A 240 -5.94 -25.90 -2.85
N ARG A 241 -6.59 -26.81 -2.11
CA ARG A 241 -7.91 -27.37 -2.42
C ARG A 241 -9.01 -26.87 -1.47
N GLY A 242 -8.71 -25.89 -0.62
CA GLY A 242 -9.68 -25.32 0.31
C GLY A 242 -10.83 -24.62 -0.40
N ASN A 243 -12.03 -24.76 0.17
CA ASN A 243 -13.23 -24.09 -0.33
C ASN A 243 -13.17 -22.59 0.01
N VAL A 244 -13.45 -21.75 -0.98
CA VAL A 244 -13.62 -20.31 -0.81
C VAL A 244 -15.07 -20.04 -0.47
N ALA A 245 -15.34 -19.20 0.53
CA ALA A 245 -16.68 -19.00 1.08
C ALA A 245 -17.66 -18.38 0.07
N GLY A 246 -17.16 -17.61 -0.91
CA GLY A 246 -18.00 -16.84 -1.85
C GLY A 246 -18.76 -15.69 -1.19
N VAL A 247 -18.46 -15.41 0.08
CA VAL A 247 -19.06 -14.35 0.89
C VAL A 247 -17.93 -13.45 1.40
N GLU A 248 -18.09 -12.15 1.20
CA GLU A 248 -17.20 -11.10 1.65
C GLU A 248 -17.95 -10.22 2.64
N ALA A 249 -17.40 -10.04 3.84
CA ALA A 249 -17.94 -9.07 4.78
C ALA A 249 -17.61 -7.63 4.32
N PRO A 250 -18.48 -6.64 4.58
CA PRO A 250 -18.11 -5.24 4.42
C PRO A 250 -16.94 -4.90 5.35
N ILE A 251 -16.04 -4.03 4.88
CA ILE A 251 -14.84 -3.64 5.61
C ILE A 251 -14.92 -2.13 5.83
N ALA A 252 -15.15 -1.69 7.06
CA ALA A 252 -15.31 -0.26 7.38
C ALA A 252 -14.13 0.59 6.87
N LYS A 253 -12.90 0.08 6.96
CA LYS A 253 -11.68 0.75 6.46
C LYS A 253 -11.69 0.99 4.94
N MET A 254 -12.52 0.28 4.18
CA MET A 254 -12.68 0.40 2.73
C MET A 254 -13.81 1.34 2.31
N ALA A 255 -14.65 1.82 3.24
CA ALA A 255 -15.83 2.63 2.93
C ALA A 255 -15.51 3.92 2.15
N ALA A 256 -14.32 4.50 2.37
CA ALA A 256 -13.87 5.70 1.65
C ALA A 256 -13.43 5.43 0.20
N LEU A 257 -13.07 4.18 -0.12
CA LEU A 257 -12.62 3.75 -1.44
C LEU A 257 -13.75 3.11 -2.25
N SER A 258 -14.70 2.45 -1.60
CA SER A 258 -15.83 1.81 -2.25
C SER A 258 -17.11 1.81 -1.40
N PRO A 259 -18.25 2.21 -1.99
CA PRO A 259 -19.54 2.22 -1.30
C PRO A 259 -20.05 0.80 -0.96
N LEU A 260 -19.56 -0.25 -1.64
CA LEU A 260 -19.98 -1.64 -1.38
C LEU A 260 -19.58 -2.15 0.01
N HIS A 261 -18.63 -1.47 0.66
CA HIS A 261 -18.22 -1.78 2.03
C HIS A 261 -18.95 -0.94 3.10
N MET A 262 -19.90 -0.08 2.70
CA MET A 262 -20.81 0.60 3.64
C MET A 262 -22.05 -0.24 3.95
N ALA A 263 -22.53 -1.02 2.98
CA ALA A 263 -23.71 -1.87 3.13
C ALA A 263 -23.39 -3.09 4.02
N GLY A 264 -23.93 -3.09 5.24
CA GLY A 264 -23.80 -4.17 6.22
C GLY A 264 -23.09 -3.80 7.54
N LEU A 265 -22.87 -2.51 7.79
CA LEU A 265 -22.59 -2.01 9.14
C LEU A 265 -23.89 -1.98 9.97
N PRO A 266 -23.85 -2.24 11.30
CA PRO A 266 -25.04 -2.28 12.17
C PRO A 266 -25.93 -1.04 12.02
N ALA A 267 -27.24 -1.20 12.16
CA ALA A 267 -28.26 -0.18 11.85
C ALA A 267 -28.15 1.15 12.63
N GLU A 268 -27.39 1.22 13.72
CA GLU A 268 -27.01 2.50 14.36
C GLU A 268 -26.07 3.35 13.49
N LEU A 269 -25.47 2.75 12.46
CA LEU A 269 -24.70 3.38 11.37
C LEU A 269 -25.44 3.34 10.01
N ALA A 270 -26.65 2.77 9.94
CA ALA A 270 -27.36 2.50 8.67
C ALA A 270 -28.79 3.07 8.61
N ALA A 271 -29.15 4.03 9.46
CA ALA A 271 -30.48 4.63 9.43
C ALA A 271 -30.58 5.71 8.34
N THR A 272 -31.24 5.39 7.24
CA THR A 272 -32.41 6.13 6.74
C THR A 272 -33.15 5.28 5.71
N GLU A 273 -34.36 4.85 6.07
CA GLU A 273 -35.32 4.20 5.18
C GLU A 273 -35.69 5.15 4.03
N VAL A 274 -35.87 4.59 2.83
CA VAL A 274 -36.38 5.28 1.64
C VAL A 274 -37.82 4.83 1.40
N ASP A 275 -38.74 5.77 1.51
CA ASP A 275 -40.17 5.63 1.17
C ASP A 275 -40.34 5.46 -0.36
N PRO A 276 -41.01 4.40 -0.85
CA PRO A 276 -41.14 4.13 -2.28
C PRO A 276 -42.34 4.88 -2.89
N ALA A 277 -42.28 6.20 -2.99
CA ALA A 277 -43.27 6.95 -3.76
C ALA A 277 -42.79 8.35 -4.18
N ALA A 278 -42.10 8.46 -5.32
CA ALA A 278 -42.25 9.56 -6.28
C ALA A 278 -41.31 9.37 -7.47
N GLY A 279 -41.78 9.72 -8.66
CA GLY A 279 -41.14 9.44 -9.94
C GLY A 279 -39.98 10.36 -10.34
N GLU A 280 -39.29 9.86 -11.35
CA GLU A 280 -38.28 10.45 -12.23
C GLU A 280 -36.91 10.87 -11.63
N PRO A 281 -35.79 10.52 -12.31
CA PRO A 281 -34.45 10.67 -11.75
C PRO A 281 -33.99 12.13 -11.85
N ARG A 282 -33.93 12.82 -10.71
CA ARG A 282 -33.19 14.08 -10.55
C ARG A 282 -31.80 13.79 -10.00
N VAL A 283 -30.77 14.11 -10.78
CA VAL A 283 -29.37 14.04 -10.36
C VAL A 283 -29.15 14.96 -9.16
N THR A 284 -28.99 14.39 -7.98
CA THR A 284 -28.46 15.09 -6.80
C THR A 284 -27.03 14.64 -6.59
N GLY A 285 -26.09 15.56 -6.81
CA GLY A 285 -24.70 15.36 -6.40
C GLY A 285 -24.67 15.22 -4.88
N ALA A 286 -24.04 14.16 -4.38
CA ALA A 286 -23.98 13.84 -2.96
C ALA A 286 -23.30 14.97 -2.17
N ALA A 287 -24.14 15.79 -1.55
CA ALA A 287 -23.80 16.71 -0.50
C ALA A 287 -23.62 15.98 0.82
N VAL A 288 -22.83 16.60 1.69
CA VAL A 288 -22.48 16.18 3.05
C VAL A 288 -23.72 15.80 3.88
N PRO A 289 -23.67 14.77 4.75
CA PRO A 289 -24.79 14.38 5.61
C PRO A 289 -25.21 15.53 6.54
N GLY A 290 -26.50 15.87 6.54
CA GLY A 290 -27.11 16.89 7.41
C GLY A 290 -27.25 18.29 6.80
N GLN A 291 -26.81 18.51 5.55
CA GLN A 291 -26.90 19.83 4.92
C GLN A 291 -27.96 19.85 3.82
N VAL A 292 -29.04 20.60 4.06
CA VAL A 292 -30.02 20.93 3.01
C VAL A 292 -29.27 21.75 1.96
N VAL A 293 -29.21 21.28 0.72
CA VAL A 293 -28.70 22.03 -0.42
C VAL A 293 -29.86 22.61 -1.19
N SER A 294 -29.90 23.94 -1.33
CA SER A 294 -30.95 24.62 -2.09
C SER A 294 -30.29 25.51 -3.15
N GLY A 295 -30.77 25.45 -4.39
CA GLY A 295 -30.31 26.37 -5.44
C GLY A 295 -30.53 25.84 -6.84
N GLY A 296 -30.62 26.76 -7.82
CA GLY A 296 -30.77 26.43 -9.23
C GLY A 296 -29.56 25.69 -9.81
N ARG A 297 -29.62 25.35 -11.10
CA ARG A 297 -28.66 24.46 -11.79
C ARG A 297 -27.18 24.87 -11.65
N GLU A 298 -26.91 26.12 -11.31
CA GLU A 298 -25.59 26.76 -11.31
C GLU A 298 -25.17 27.35 -9.95
N THR A 299 -26.11 27.51 -9.01
CA THR A 299 -25.85 28.10 -7.69
C THR A 299 -26.18 27.10 -6.59
N ILE A 300 -25.22 26.83 -5.71
CA ILE A 300 -25.33 25.87 -4.61
C ILE A 300 -25.27 26.64 -3.30
N THR A 301 -26.36 26.60 -2.50
CA THR A 301 -26.36 27.17 -1.14
C THR A 301 -26.45 26.06 -0.09
N ILE A 302 -25.64 26.17 0.97
CA ILE A 302 -25.52 25.11 1.97
C ILE A 302 -25.27 25.67 3.38
N THR A 303 -25.68 24.94 4.41
CA THR A 303 -25.34 25.25 5.80
C THR A 303 -24.02 24.58 6.15
N LEU A 304 -22.94 25.29 6.44
CA LEU A 304 -21.63 24.72 6.78
C LEU A 304 -21.55 24.27 8.25
N ASP A 305 -20.72 23.27 8.53
CA ASP A 305 -20.37 22.94 9.91
C ASP A 305 -19.43 24.01 10.48
N ARG A 306 -19.87 24.67 11.56
CA ARG A 306 -19.12 25.71 12.26
C ARG A 306 -17.79 25.21 12.85
N LYS A 307 -17.68 23.91 13.15
CA LYS A 307 -16.46 23.31 13.71
C LYS A 307 -15.46 22.86 12.64
N ALA A 308 -15.85 22.86 11.38
CA ALA A 308 -14.99 22.42 10.29
C ALA A 308 -13.89 23.45 9.98
N THR A 309 -12.76 22.97 9.45
CA THR A 309 -11.62 23.82 9.12
C THR A 309 -11.92 24.68 7.87
N PRO A 310 -11.39 25.90 7.75
CA PRO A 310 -11.61 26.77 6.59
C PRO A 310 -11.30 26.10 5.25
N GLU A 311 -10.27 25.26 5.22
CA GLU A 311 -9.79 24.54 4.04
C GLU A 311 -10.79 23.47 3.58
N SER A 312 -11.48 22.84 4.53
CA SER A 312 -12.49 21.81 4.23
C SER A 312 -13.67 22.35 3.41
N PHE A 313 -13.97 23.65 3.53
CA PHE A 313 -15.03 24.30 2.75
C PHE A 313 -14.69 24.38 1.25
N VAL A 314 -13.41 24.53 0.90
CA VAL A 314 -12.95 24.51 -0.49
C VAL A 314 -13.07 23.10 -1.05
N THR A 315 -12.63 22.09 -0.31
CA THR A 315 -12.78 20.69 -0.70
C THR A 315 -14.25 20.31 -0.91
N LEU A 316 -15.14 20.81 -0.04
CA LEU A 316 -16.58 20.64 -0.17
C LEU A 316 -17.14 21.33 -1.42
N ALA A 317 -16.75 22.57 -1.67
CA ALA A 317 -17.19 23.31 -2.86
C ALA A 317 -16.72 22.63 -4.15
N LEU A 318 -15.46 22.20 -4.23
CA LEU A 318 -14.92 21.47 -5.39
C LEU A 318 -15.67 20.16 -5.65
N ARG A 319 -15.95 19.39 -4.58
CA ARG A 319 -16.76 18.16 -4.68
C ARG A 319 -18.16 18.44 -5.22
N LEU A 320 -18.82 19.47 -4.70
CA LEU A 320 -20.20 19.79 -5.05
C LEU A 320 -20.34 20.45 -6.42
N CYS A 321 -19.36 21.26 -6.81
CA CYS A 321 -19.28 21.86 -8.14
C CYS A 321 -19.02 20.81 -9.23
N GLY A 322 -18.29 19.74 -8.92
CA GLY A 322 -18.05 18.63 -9.85
C GLY A 322 -17.40 19.09 -11.15
N THR A 323 -17.96 18.66 -12.29
CA THR A 323 -17.48 18.99 -13.64
C THR A 323 -18.19 20.19 -14.29
N ARG A 324 -18.95 20.98 -13.52
CA ARG A 324 -19.68 22.14 -14.08
C ARG A 324 -18.72 23.23 -14.52
N GLU A 325 -18.93 23.75 -15.74
CA GLU A 325 -18.17 24.89 -16.31
C GLU A 325 -18.38 26.20 -15.53
N TYR A 326 -19.57 26.36 -14.95
CA TYR A 326 -19.90 27.46 -14.04
C TYR A 326 -20.46 26.89 -12.74
N CYS A 327 -19.90 27.30 -11.60
CA CYS A 327 -20.38 26.91 -10.29
C CYS A 327 -20.21 28.04 -9.27
N LYS A 328 -21.33 28.46 -8.68
CA LYS A 328 -21.36 29.39 -7.56
C LYS A 328 -21.78 28.68 -6.28
N PHE A 329 -20.83 28.45 -5.39
CA PHE A 329 -21.05 27.81 -4.10
C PHE A 329 -21.05 28.84 -2.97
N MET A 330 -22.06 28.79 -2.10
CA MET A 330 -22.25 29.75 -1.02
C MET A 330 -22.63 29.01 0.26
N GLY A 331 -21.96 29.32 1.36
CA GLY A 331 -22.10 28.60 2.62
C GLY A 331 -22.27 29.50 3.84
N TRP A 332 -23.14 29.09 4.76
CA TRP A 332 -23.42 29.76 6.04
C TRP A 332 -23.27 28.80 7.20
N THR A 333 -22.53 29.14 8.25
CA THR A 333 -22.48 28.32 9.47
C THR A 333 -23.71 28.50 10.36
N ASN A 334 -24.39 29.64 10.26
CA ASN A 334 -25.67 29.87 10.92
C ASN A 334 -26.83 29.45 10.00
N PRO A 335 -27.56 28.37 10.31
CA PRO A 335 -28.65 27.87 9.47
C PRO A 335 -29.80 28.87 9.29
N VAL A 336 -30.04 29.74 10.27
CA VAL A 336 -31.11 30.77 10.21
C VAL A 336 -30.83 31.82 9.14
N LEU A 337 -29.55 32.04 8.80
CA LEU A 337 -29.12 33.01 7.80
C LEU A 337 -28.93 32.40 6.41
N LYS A 338 -29.08 31.08 6.26
CA LYS A 338 -29.04 30.43 4.96
C LYS A 338 -30.31 30.83 4.18
N PRO A 339 -30.19 31.34 2.94
CA PRO A 339 -31.34 31.65 2.12
C PRO A 339 -32.02 30.36 1.61
N GLU A 340 -33.35 30.39 1.56
CA GLU A 340 -34.16 29.31 0.98
C GLU A 340 -34.46 29.51 -0.51
N SER A 341 -34.24 30.73 -1.03
CA SER A 341 -34.40 31.09 -2.44
C SER A 341 -33.15 31.78 -3.00
N GLU A 342 -33.06 31.90 -4.33
CA GLU A 342 -31.94 32.58 -4.99
C GLU A 342 -31.88 34.09 -4.67
N ALA A 343 -33.01 34.68 -4.25
CA ALA A 343 -33.09 36.06 -3.80
C ALA A 343 -32.66 36.17 -2.32
N MET A 344 -31.46 36.68 -2.09
CA MET A 344 -30.91 36.94 -0.75
C MET A 344 -31.22 38.36 -0.27
N SER A 345 -31.51 38.52 1.02
CA SER A 345 -31.49 39.82 1.71
C SER A 345 -30.06 40.27 2.04
N ASP A 346 -29.87 41.55 2.35
CA ASP A 346 -28.56 42.08 2.73
C ASP A 346 -28.03 41.44 4.02
N THR A 347 -28.91 41.15 4.97
CA THR A 347 -28.56 40.42 6.20
C THR A 347 -28.04 39.01 5.91
N GLN A 348 -28.65 38.29 4.96
CA GLN A 348 -28.20 36.96 4.55
C GLN A 348 -26.87 37.04 3.78
N ARG A 349 -26.68 38.03 2.91
CA ARG A 349 -25.39 38.27 2.25
C ARG A 349 -24.27 38.59 3.25
N ALA A 350 -24.53 39.46 4.21
CA ALA A 350 -23.59 39.81 5.28
C ALA A 350 -23.33 38.64 6.25
N GLY A 351 -24.27 37.71 6.39
CA GLY A 351 -24.15 36.50 7.21
C GLY A 351 -23.36 35.36 6.58
N MET A 352 -22.92 35.50 5.32
CA MET A 352 -22.25 34.43 4.58
C MET A 352 -20.85 34.15 5.12
N THR A 353 -20.56 32.86 5.31
CA THR A 353 -19.31 32.38 5.87
C THR A 353 -18.27 32.10 4.78
N PHE A 354 -18.69 31.47 3.68
CA PHE A 354 -17.80 31.03 2.62
C PHE A 354 -18.46 31.15 1.24
N SER A 355 -17.67 31.56 0.25
CA SER A 355 -18.09 31.65 -1.14
C SER A 355 -17.00 31.10 -2.03
N TYR A 356 -17.37 30.24 -2.98
CA TYR A 356 -16.51 29.74 -4.02
C TYR A 356 -17.18 29.94 -5.38
N LEU A 357 -16.47 30.54 -6.32
CA LEU A 357 -16.95 30.78 -7.67
C LEU A 357 -15.94 30.23 -8.66
N ARG A 358 -16.41 29.38 -9.57
CA ARG A 358 -15.67 28.92 -10.75
C ARG A 358 -16.44 29.27 -12.02
N ASP A 359 -15.75 29.92 -12.93
CA ASP A 359 -16.19 30.22 -14.28
C ASP A 359 -15.04 29.90 -15.24
N ASP A 360 -15.11 28.71 -15.85
CA ASP A 360 -14.06 28.21 -16.73
C ASP A 360 -13.95 29.04 -18.01
N LYS A 361 -15.05 29.70 -18.45
CA LYS A 361 -15.05 30.55 -19.64
C LYS A 361 -14.37 31.88 -19.39
N ALA A 362 -14.52 32.43 -18.18
CA ALA A 362 -13.83 33.64 -17.75
C ALA A 362 -12.41 33.38 -17.20
N GLY A 363 -12.01 32.10 -17.06
CA GLY A 363 -10.76 31.72 -16.39
C GLY A 363 -10.72 32.17 -14.93
N PHE A 364 -11.88 32.23 -14.28
CA PHE A 364 -12.05 32.81 -12.95
C PHE A 364 -12.36 31.72 -11.93
N GLU A 365 -11.47 31.54 -10.97
CA GLU A 365 -11.68 30.64 -9.83
C GLU A 365 -11.26 31.35 -8.54
N LYS A 366 -12.19 31.48 -7.59
CA LYS A 366 -11.88 32.16 -6.32
C LYS A 366 -12.68 31.60 -5.15
N ALA A 367 -11.97 31.36 -4.05
CA ALA A 367 -12.52 31.08 -2.74
C ALA A 367 -12.36 32.30 -1.82
N LEU A 368 -13.43 32.67 -1.11
CA LEU A 368 -13.47 33.79 -0.18
C LEU A 368 -14.11 33.36 1.14
N TRP A 369 -13.59 33.87 2.24
CA TRP A 369 -14.07 33.60 3.60
C TRP A 369 -14.51 34.88 4.29
N ASN A 370 -15.44 34.73 5.23
CA ASN A 370 -15.69 35.75 6.24
C ASN A 370 -14.54 35.79 7.24
N CYS A 371 -13.59 36.70 7.04
CA CYS A 371 -12.42 36.82 7.92
C CYS A 371 -12.74 37.31 9.34
N SER A 372 -13.97 37.78 9.59
CA SER A 372 -14.45 38.06 10.96
C SER A 372 -14.81 36.77 11.71
N GLU A 373 -15.11 35.69 10.99
CA GLU A 373 -15.45 34.37 11.55
C GLU A 373 -14.26 33.40 11.47
N TYR A 374 -13.53 33.39 10.36
CA TYR A 374 -12.35 32.56 10.13
C TYR A 374 -11.18 33.43 9.70
N LYS A 375 -10.27 33.77 10.63
CA LYS A 375 -9.07 34.59 10.33
C LYS A 375 -8.23 33.95 9.23
N ARG A 376 -7.76 34.78 8.28
CA ARG A 376 -6.87 34.38 7.19
C ARG A 376 -5.64 35.29 7.18
N ASP A 377 -4.50 34.72 6.84
CA ASP A 377 -3.25 35.47 6.72
C ASP A 377 -3.20 36.31 5.44
N ASP A 378 -3.89 35.88 4.37
CA ASP A 378 -4.03 36.64 3.12
C ASP A 378 -5.36 37.40 3.08
N VAL A 379 -5.28 38.73 3.18
CA VAL A 379 -6.44 39.63 3.12
C VAL A 379 -7.21 39.54 1.80
N ARG A 380 -6.61 39.03 0.72
CA ARG A 380 -7.27 38.85 -0.59
C ARG A 380 -8.24 37.67 -0.60
N GLN A 381 -8.14 36.78 0.40
CA GLN A 381 -9.06 35.68 0.66
C GLN A 381 -10.26 36.12 1.52
N CYS A 382 -10.26 37.36 2.02
CA CYS A 382 -11.38 37.90 2.78
C CYS A 382 -12.46 38.44 1.84
N MET A 383 -13.72 38.13 2.14
CA MET A 383 -14.86 38.76 1.47
C MET A 383 -14.83 40.27 1.72
N LYS A 384 -15.05 41.06 0.65
CA LYS A 384 -15.37 42.47 0.80
C LYS A 384 -16.78 42.58 1.39
N ARG A 385 -16.90 43.31 2.49
CA ARG A 385 -18.15 43.57 3.18
C ARG A 385 -18.59 45.01 2.93
#